data_AF-A0A1R3FE24-F1
#
_entry.id   AF-A0A1R3FE24-F1
#
_cell.length_a   1.000
_cell.length_b   1.000
_cell.length_c   1.000
_cell.angle_alpha   90.00
_cell.angle_beta   90.00
_cell.angle_gamma   90.00
#
_symmetry.space_group_name_H-M   'P 1'
#
loop_
_entity.id
_entity.type
_entity.pdbx_description
1 polymer ?
#
loop_
_entity_poly.entity_id
_entity_poly.type
_entity_poly.pdbx_seq_one_letter_code
_entity_poly.pdbx_strand_id
1 'polypeptide(L)'
;MINKLEDKQSLALAIVSFMYFHRDPLSIFCSPNANTGEMDMPLWLCKETGTLTCRNQKSVLFKGKDNVLALPITVVPAQTLAARHDLTGIEGRKSFTFDLLKFVLTYWWSEPHKLEAIGLGTDELENLKKNLGEPKFTYRGKLMAQDVLENVVMPILLEGMPKEASTPVVLH
;
A
#
# COMPACT_ATOMS: atom_id res chain seq x y z
N MET A 1 -7.33 -16.03 1.50
CA MET A 1 -6.34 -16.04 0.39
C MET A 1 -5.03 -15.40 0.77
N ILE A 2 -5.01 -14.50 1.78
CA ILE A 2 -3.79 -13.83 2.29
C ILE A 2 -2.64 -14.80 2.60
N ASN A 3 -2.91 -15.96 3.20
CA ASN A 3 -1.87 -16.94 3.56
C ASN A 3 -1.08 -17.53 2.37
N LYS A 4 -1.57 -17.33 1.14
CA LYS A 4 -0.90 -17.76 -0.10
C LYS A 4 -0.03 -16.66 -0.72
N LEU A 5 -0.07 -15.45 -0.18
CA LEU A 5 0.71 -14.33 -0.69
C LEU A 5 2.19 -14.51 -0.33
N GLU A 6 3.05 -14.17 -1.27
CA GLU A 6 4.48 -13.97 -0.98
C GLU A 6 4.66 -12.81 0.02
N ASP A 7 5.82 -12.75 0.66
CA ASP A 7 6.09 -11.74 1.69
C ASP A 7 5.97 -10.30 1.15
N LYS A 8 6.45 -10.07 -0.08
CA LYS A 8 6.33 -8.77 -0.74
C LYS A 8 4.88 -8.41 -1.06
N GLN A 9 4.08 -9.40 -1.45
CA GLN A 9 2.67 -9.22 -1.76
C GLN A 9 1.87 -8.94 -0.48
N SER A 10 2.28 -9.55 0.63
CA SER A 10 1.75 -9.26 1.96
C SER A 10 2.06 -7.82 2.37
N LEU A 11 3.29 -7.33 2.15
CA LEU A 11 3.64 -5.93 2.39
C LEU A 11 2.84 -4.97 1.50
N ALA A 12 2.75 -5.25 0.20
CA ALA A 12 1.96 -4.45 -0.73
C ALA A 12 0.47 -4.39 -0.33
N LEU A 13 -0.12 -5.54 0.06
CA LEU A 13 -1.48 -5.58 0.57
C LEU A 13 -1.63 -4.78 1.86
N ALA A 14 -0.65 -4.82 2.77
CA ALA A 14 -0.69 -4.05 4.00
C ALA A 14 -0.69 -2.54 3.73
N ILE A 15 0.13 -2.08 2.78
CA ILE A 15 0.23 -0.68 2.38
C ILE A 15 -1.09 -0.21 1.75
N VAL A 16 -1.61 -0.94 0.77
CA VAL A 16 -2.89 -0.59 0.12
C VAL A 16 -4.05 -0.64 1.10
N SER A 17 -4.09 -1.64 1.97
CA SER A 17 -5.10 -1.73 3.04
C SER A 17 -5.00 -0.54 4.01
N PHE A 18 -3.79 -0.15 4.40
CA PHE A 18 -3.57 1.04 5.23
C PHE A 18 -4.11 2.30 4.55
N MET A 19 -3.81 2.52 3.27
CA MET A 19 -4.33 3.65 2.49
C MET A 19 -5.86 3.62 2.42
N TYR A 20 -6.45 2.46 2.14
CA TYR A 20 -7.90 2.30 1.98
C TYR A 20 -8.66 2.53 3.28
N PHE A 21 -8.10 2.09 4.41
CA PHE A 21 -8.70 2.28 5.74
C PHE A 21 -8.42 3.66 6.34
N HIS A 22 -7.51 4.43 5.73
CA HIS A 22 -7.13 5.73 6.25
C HIS A 22 -8.31 6.72 6.18
N ARG A 23 -8.51 7.48 7.28
CA ARG A 23 -9.59 8.48 7.33
C ARG A 23 -9.40 9.60 6.31
N ASP A 24 -8.14 9.97 6.07
CA ASP A 24 -7.73 10.97 5.09
C ASP A 24 -6.54 10.45 4.27
N PRO A 25 -6.76 9.66 3.21
CA PRO A 25 -5.67 8.99 2.49
C PRO A 25 -4.62 9.93 1.89
N LEU A 26 -4.99 11.18 1.57
CA LEU A 26 -4.05 12.16 1.01
C LEU A 26 -3.03 12.64 2.05
N SER A 27 -3.38 12.64 3.34
CA SER A 27 -2.46 13.00 4.42
C SER A 27 -1.29 12.04 4.63
N ILE A 28 -1.31 10.88 3.95
CA ILE A 28 -0.19 9.92 3.91
C ILE A 28 0.96 10.49 3.08
N PHE A 29 0.64 11.29 2.05
CA PHE A 29 1.61 11.88 1.14
C PHE A 29 2.12 13.22 1.66
N CYS A 30 3.38 13.52 1.36
CA CYS A 30 3.92 14.86 1.53
C CYS A 30 3.36 15.80 0.45
N SER A 31 3.44 17.11 0.70
CA SER A 31 3.09 18.11 -0.29
C SER A 31 3.90 17.91 -1.58
N PRO A 32 3.29 18.10 -2.77
CA PRO A 32 4.00 17.94 -4.02
C PRO A 32 5.22 18.86 -4.10
N ASN A 33 6.32 18.33 -4.63
CA ASN A 33 7.47 19.13 -4.99
C ASN A 33 7.07 20.14 -6.08
N ALA A 34 7.31 21.43 -5.84
CA ALA A 34 6.89 22.49 -6.75
C ALA A 34 7.52 22.41 -8.15
N ASN A 35 8.69 21.77 -8.27
CA ASN A 35 9.43 21.68 -9.53
C ASN A 35 9.11 20.40 -10.31
N THR A 36 8.88 19.27 -9.62
CA THR A 36 8.67 17.96 -10.27
C THR A 36 7.23 17.48 -10.23
N GLY A 37 6.39 18.02 -9.33
CA GLY A 37 5.02 17.55 -9.12
C GLY A 37 4.93 16.19 -8.43
N GLU A 38 6.05 15.68 -7.92
CA GLU A 38 6.14 14.40 -7.21
C GLU A 38 5.76 14.54 -5.73
N MET A 39 5.17 13.48 -5.16
CA MET A 39 4.84 13.40 -3.74
C MET A 39 5.53 12.19 -3.11
N ASP A 40 6.19 12.42 -1.98
CA ASP A 40 6.75 11.35 -1.17
C ASP A 40 5.67 10.69 -0.31
N MET A 41 5.70 9.36 -0.21
CA MET A 41 4.85 8.57 0.69
C MET A 41 5.69 7.90 1.79
N PRO A 42 6.06 8.62 2.86
CA PRO A 42 6.86 8.05 3.93
C PRO A 42 5.99 7.18 4.86
N LEU A 43 6.37 5.91 4.99
CA LEU A 43 5.68 4.91 5.81
C LEU A 43 6.62 4.28 6.83
N TRP A 44 6.05 3.91 7.97
CA TRP A 44 6.73 3.15 9.01
C TRP A 44 5.91 1.94 9.42
N LEU A 45 6.61 0.85 9.73
CA LEU A 45 6.03 -0.38 10.25
C LEU A 45 6.44 -0.56 11.72
N CYS A 46 5.47 -0.86 12.58
CA CYS A 46 5.74 -1.36 13.92
C CYS A 46 6.12 -2.85 13.82
N LYS A 47 7.32 -3.21 14.27
CA LYS A 47 7.88 -4.56 14.14
C LYS A 47 7.08 -5.60 14.93
N GLU A 48 6.63 -5.22 16.13
CA GLU A 48 5.86 -6.10 17.02
C GLU A 48 4.43 -6.35 16.54
N THR A 49 3.76 -5.34 15.98
CA THR A 49 2.33 -5.43 15.65
C THR A 49 2.05 -5.55 14.16
N GLY A 50 3.07 -5.43 13.31
CA GLY A 50 2.89 -5.40 11.85
C GLY A 50 2.01 -4.24 11.36
N THR A 51 1.82 -3.19 12.17
CA THR A 51 0.95 -2.06 11.83
C THR A 51 1.72 -0.96 11.12
N LEU A 52 1.13 -0.42 10.05
CA LEU A 52 1.67 0.73 9.33
C LEU A 52 1.22 2.05 9.94
N THR A 53 2.08 3.06 9.84
CA THR A 53 1.75 4.45 10.09
C THR A 53 2.42 5.38 9.08
N CYS A 54 1.96 6.63 9.04
CA CYS A 54 2.51 7.72 8.26
C CYS A 54 2.93 8.89 9.18
N ARG A 55 3.59 9.89 8.59
CA ARG A 55 4.22 11.01 9.31
C ARG A 55 3.26 11.74 10.25
N ASN A 56 2.00 11.87 9.84
CA ASN A 56 0.98 12.66 10.52
C ASN A 56 0.20 11.89 11.60
N GLN A 57 0.50 10.61 11.84
CA GLN A 57 -0.16 9.77 12.84
C GLN A 57 0.83 8.98 13.70
N LYS A 58 1.70 9.66 14.45
CA LYS A 58 2.55 8.98 15.44
C LYS A 58 1.68 8.35 16.53
N SER A 59 1.37 7.06 16.36
CA SER A 59 0.60 6.26 17.30
C SER A 59 1.45 5.92 18.53
N VAL A 60 0.78 5.71 19.66
CA VAL A 60 1.39 5.25 20.93
C VAL A 60 2.13 3.92 20.75
N LEU A 61 1.76 3.14 19.72
CA LEU A 61 2.40 1.87 19.35
C LEU A 61 3.83 2.02 18.83
N PHE A 62 4.27 3.24 18.47
CA PHE A 62 5.59 3.52 17.90
C PHE A 62 6.57 4.11 18.93
N LYS A 63 6.41 3.71 20.21
CA LYS A 63 7.31 4.14 21.30
C LYS A 63 8.64 3.38 21.21
N GLY A 64 9.74 4.13 21.06
CA GLY A 64 11.10 3.60 20.94
C GLY A 64 11.53 3.48 19.47
N LYS A 65 12.74 3.96 19.13
CA LYS A 65 13.25 3.95 17.76
C LYS A 65 13.44 2.53 17.21
N ASP A 66 13.75 1.56 18.08
CA ASP A 66 14.13 0.20 17.65
C ASP A 66 12.93 -0.67 17.25
N ASN A 67 11.73 -0.36 17.76
CA ASN A 67 10.47 -1.06 17.44
C ASN A 67 9.85 -0.59 16.11
N VAL A 68 10.48 0.38 15.44
CA VAL A 68 9.93 1.01 14.25
C VAL A 68 10.88 0.82 13.08
N LEU A 69 10.34 0.33 11.97
CA LEU A 69 11.05 0.20 10.71
C LEU A 69 10.55 1.27 9.73
N ALA A 70 11.46 2.12 9.24
CA ALA A 70 11.14 3.03 8.14
C ALA A 70 11.16 2.25 6.82
N LEU A 71 10.07 2.28 6.07
CA LEU A 71 10.02 1.69 4.74
C LEU A 71 10.67 2.64 3.71
N PRO A 72 11.21 2.12 2.59
CA PRO A 72 11.61 2.92 1.45
C PRO A 72 10.53 3.95 1.08
N ILE A 73 10.96 5.19 0.84
CA ILE A 73 10.05 6.26 0.44
C ILE A 73 9.58 5.97 -0.99
N THR A 74 8.27 5.74 -1.16
CA THR A 74 7.67 5.69 -2.48
C THR A 74 7.49 7.10 -3.01
N VAL A 75 8.09 7.41 -4.16
CA VAL A 75 7.92 8.69 -4.87
C VAL A 75 6.82 8.52 -5.91
N VAL A 76 5.75 9.29 -5.78
CA VAL A 76 4.58 9.21 -6.67
C VAL A 76 4.57 10.43 -7.61
N PRO A 77 4.50 10.24 -8.94
CA PRO A 77 4.41 11.34 -9.91
C PRO A 77 2.98 11.91 -9.98
N ALA A 78 2.53 12.51 -8.88
CA ALA A 78 1.13 12.89 -8.66
C ALA A 78 0.59 13.83 -9.72
N GLN A 79 1.36 14.83 -10.13
CA GLN A 79 0.95 15.77 -11.17
C GLN A 79 0.77 15.09 -12.53
N THR A 80 1.67 14.16 -12.89
CA THR A 80 1.55 13.38 -14.14
C THR A 80 0.34 12.47 -14.14
N LEU A 81 0.03 11.85 -13.00
CA LEU A 81 -1.19 11.05 -12.84
C LEU A 81 -2.44 11.94 -12.92
N ALA A 82 -2.45 13.07 -12.20
CA ALA A 82 -3.54 14.02 -12.17
C ALA A 82 -3.87 14.61 -13.55
N ALA A 83 -2.86 14.91 -14.37
CA ALA A 83 -3.01 15.53 -15.69
C ALA A 83 -3.81 14.67 -16.68
N ARG A 84 -4.03 13.38 -16.39
CA ARG A 84 -4.80 12.45 -17.24
C ARG A 84 -6.30 12.51 -16.98
N HIS A 85 -6.72 13.21 -15.93
CA HIS A 85 -8.08 13.14 -15.41
C HIS A 85 -8.67 14.54 -15.19
N ASP A 86 -9.98 14.67 -15.40
CA ASP A 86 -10.72 15.85 -14.96
C ASP A 86 -11.04 15.77 -13.47
N LEU A 87 -10.19 16.40 -12.65
CA LEU A 87 -10.33 16.39 -11.20
C LEU A 87 -11.47 17.29 -10.67
N THR A 88 -12.13 18.07 -11.53
CA THR A 88 -13.31 18.86 -11.11
C THR A 88 -14.52 17.97 -10.89
N GLY A 89 -14.62 16.86 -11.64
CA GLY A 89 -15.68 15.87 -11.57
C GLY A 89 -15.44 14.75 -10.55
N ILE A 90 -16.50 14.03 -10.17
CA ILE A 90 -16.39 12.83 -9.31
C ILE A 90 -15.68 11.69 -10.05
N GLU A 91 -15.98 11.48 -11.33
CA GLU A 91 -15.43 10.36 -12.11
C GLU A 91 -13.93 10.51 -12.39
N GLY A 92 -13.45 11.71 -12.70
CA GLY A 92 -12.01 11.93 -12.84
C GLY A 92 -11.26 11.82 -11.52
N ARG A 93 -11.86 12.23 -10.39
CA ARG A 93 -11.28 11.99 -9.05
C ARG A 93 -11.20 10.51 -8.69
N LYS A 94 -12.22 9.71 -9.04
CA LYS A 94 -12.18 8.25 -8.88
C LYS A 94 -11.09 7.63 -9.74
N SER A 95 -11.00 8.03 -11.01
CA SER A 95 -10.00 7.53 -11.96
C SER A 95 -8.57 7.87 -11.52
N PHE A 96 -8.34 9.10 -11.04
CA PHE A 96 -7.07 9.48 -10.42
C PHE A 96 -6.74 8.64 -9.19
N THR A 97 -7.72 8.41 -8.32
CA THR A 97 -7.53 7.56 -7.13
C THR A 97 -7.17 6.13 -7.52
N PHE A 98 -7.80 5.59 -8.55
CA PHE A 98 -7.48 4.28 -9.09
C PHE A 98 -6.04 4.23 -9.63
N ASP A 99 -5.64 5.21 -10.45
CA ASP A 99 -4.27 5.30 -10.99
C ASP A 99 -3.21 5.45 -9.89
N LEU A 100 -3.52 6.21 -8.84
CA LEU A 100 -2.67 6.35 -7.66
C LEU A 100 -2.49 5.01 -6.92
N LEU A 101 -3.59 4.31 -6.65
CA LEU A 101 -3.55 2.99 -6.00
C LEU A 101 -2.81 1.97 -6.86
N LYS A 102 -3.03 1.99 -8.18
CA LYS A 102 -2.33 1.14 -9.14
C LYS A 102 -0.83 1.39 -9.10
N PHE A 103 -0.40 2.65 -9.13
CA PHE A 103 1.02 2.99 -9.03
C PHE A 103 1.66 2.42 -7.76
N VAL A 104 1.06 2.69 -6.59
CA VAL A 104 1.60 2.23 -5.30
C VAL A 104 1.60 0.71 -5.21
N LEU A 105 0.52 0.05 -5.66
CA LEU A 105 0.43 -1.40 -5.68
C LEU A 105 1.51 -2.00 -6.57
N THR A 106 1.65 -1.54 -7.81
CA THR A 106 2.66 -2.06 -8.74
C THR A 106 4.07 -1.86 -8.19
N TYR A 107 4.37 -0.70 -7.58
CA TYR A 107 5.66 -0.44 -6.94
C TYR A 107 5.98 -1.53 -5.90
N TRP A 108 5.11 -1.74 -4.90
CA TRP A 108 5.41 -2.69 -3.82
C TRP A 108 5.21 -4.16 -4.18
N TRP A 109 4.33 -4.46 -5.14
CA TRP A 109 4.01 -5.83 -5.54
C TRP A 109 5.05 -6.41 -6.50
N SER A 110 5.60 -5.57 -7.38
CA SER A 110 6.44 -6.01 -8.50
C SER A 110 7.91 -5.61 -8.39
N GLU A 111 8.27 -4.55 -7.64
CA GLU A 111 9.68 -4.19 -7.51
C GLU A 111 10.49 -5.28 -6.80
N PRO A 112 11.78 -5.48 -7.17
CA PRO A 112 12.67 -6.46 -6.57
C PRO A 112 13.20 -6.00 -5.20
N HIS A 113 12.32 -5.46 -4.35
CA HIS A 113 12.67 -5.11 -2.99
C HIS A 113 13.10 -6.37 -2.24
N LYS A 114 14.38 -6.45 -1.87
CA LYS A 114 14.84 -7.44 -0.89
C LYS A 114 14.34 -6.99 0.47
N LEU A 115 13.29 -7.62 0.98
CA LEU A 115 12.65 -7.26 2.26
C LEU A 115 13.65 -7.27 3.42
N GLU A 116 14.57 -8.22 3.43
CA GLU A 116 15.68 -8.29 4.38
C GLU A 116 16.55 -7.03 4.36
N ALA A 117 16.82 -6.45 3.18
CA ALA A 117 17.59 -5.22 3.05
C ALA A 117 16.84 -3.98 3.54
N ILE A 118 15.50 -4.07 3.60
CA ILE A 118 14.63 -3.08 4.22
C ILE A 118 14.54 -3.31 5.75
N GLY A 119 15.08 -4.41 6.27
CA GLY A 119 15.02 -4.79 7.68
C GLY A 119 13.73 -5.49 8.08
N LEU A 120 13.02 -6.09 7.12
CA LEU A 120 11.91 -7.01 7.35
C LEU A 120 12.43 -8.45 7.39
N GLY A 121 12.62 -8.97 8.60
CA GLY A 121 12.95 -10.37 8.84
C GLY A 121 11.70 -11.24 8.97
N THR A 122 11.91 -12.52 9.28
CA THR A 122 10.83 -13.52 9.43
C THR A 122 9.81 -13.09 10.48
N ASP A 123 10.25 -12.66 11.66
CA ASP A 123 9.36 -12.29 12.76
C ASP A 123 8.48 -11.07 12.41
N GLU A 124 9.06 -10.03 11.79
CA GLU A 124 8.29 -8.87 11.35
C GLU A 124 7.25 -9.23 10.28
N LEU A 125 7.58 -10.16 9.38
CA LEU A 125 6.68 -10.65 8.34
C LEU A 125 5.54 -11.50 8.90
N GLU A 126 5.81 -12.32 9.91
CA GLU A 126 4.78 -13.07 10.64
C GLU A 126 3.80 -12.12 11.34
N ASN A 127 4.32 -11.10 12.04
CA ASN A 127 3.49 -10.10 12.69
C ASN A 127 2.65 -9.29 11.68
N LEU A 128 3.24 -8.92 10.53
CA LEU A 128 2.53 -8.28 9.43
C LEU A 128 1.38 -9.15 8.89
N LYS A 129 1.65 -10.42 8.61
CA LYS A 129 0.64 -11.36 8.10
C LYS A 129 -0.47 -11.61 9.11
N LYS A 130 -0.11 -11.72 10.40
CA LYS A 130 -1.08 -11.82 11.49
C LYS A 130 -1.99 -10.59 11.51
N ASN A 131 -1.44 -9.39 11.47
CA ASN A 131 -2.21 -8.14 11.43
C ASN A 131 -3.13 -8.03 10.21
N LEU A 132 -2.72 -8.56 9.05
CA LEU A 132 -3.59 -8.63 7.86
C LEU A 132 -4.81 -9.56 8.07
N GLY A 133 -4.67 -10.59 8.91
CA GLY A 133 -5.77 -11.47 9.28
C GLY A 133 -6.74 -10.88 10.31
N GLU A 134 -6.36 -9.78 10.96
CA GLU A 134 -7.16 -9.16 12.02
C GLU A 134 -8.11 -8.08 11.48
N PRO A 135 -9.33 -7.96 12.04
CA PRO A 135 -10.27 -6.92 11.65
C PRO A 135 -9.82 -5.54 12.13
N LYS A 136 -9.90 -4.55 11.24
CA LYS A 136 -9.73 -3.14 11.61
C LYS A 136 -11.08 -2.45 11.77
N PHE A 137 -11.34 -1.95 12.97
CA PHE A 137 -12.55 -1.19 13.26
C PHE A 137 -12.32 0.29 12.95
N THR A 138 -13.08 0.80 11.98
CA THR A 138 -13.01 2.20 11.54
C THR A 138 -14.37 2.85 11.72
N TYR A 139 -14.45 4.16 11.48
CA TYR A 139 -15.72 4.89 11.42
C TYR A 139 -16.66 4.38 10.30
N ARG A 140 -16.14 3.63 9.33
CA ARG A 140 -16.91 2.98 8.25
C ARG A 140 -17.37 1.57 8.63
N GLY A 141 -17.09 1.12 9.85
CA GLY A 141 -17.37 -0.22 10.33
C GLY A 141 -16.13 -1.12 10.34
N LYS A 142 -16.39 -2.43 10.39
CA LYS A 142 -15.36 -3.48 10.38
C LYS A 142 -14.83 -3.66 8.96
N LEU A 143 -13.53 -3.51 8.76
CA LEU A 143 -12.86 -3.69 7.48
C LEU A 143 -11.80 -4.79 7.59
N MET A 144 -11.76 -5.70 6.61
CA MET A 144 -10.77 -6.77 6.51
C MET A 144 -9.80 -6.51 5.36
N ALA A 145 -8.52 -6.83 5.54
CA ALA A 145 -7.56 -6.77 4.42
C ALA A 145 -7.91 -7.79 3.32
N GLN A 146 -8.62 -8.88 3.66
CA GLN A 146 -9.13 -9.84 2.68
C GLN A 146 -10.13 -9.18 1.71
N ASP A 147 -10.98 -8.27 2.22
CA ASP A 147 -11.94 -7.54 1.37
C ASP A 147 -11.22 -6.58 0.42
N VAL A 148 -10.13 -5.94 0.89
CA VAL A 148 -9.27 -5.08 0.06
C VAL A 148 -8.55 -5.91 -1.00
N LEU A 149 -8.06 -7.09 -0.65
CA LEU A 149 -7.43 -8.00 -1.60
C LEU A 149 -8.38 -8.33 -2.75
N GLU A 150 -9.59 -8.80 -2.42
CA GLU A 150 -10.56 -9.28 -3.39
C GLU A 150 -11.19 -8.17 -4.24
N ASN A 151 -11.54 -7.04 -3.61
CA ASN A 151 -12.35 -6.01 -4.27
C ASN A 151 -11.55 -4.80 -4.78
N VAL A 152 -10.27 -4.67 -4.41
CA VAL A 152 -9.42 -3.55 -4.81
C VAL A 152 -8.14 -4.03 -5.49
N VAL A 153 -7.33 -4.84 -4.80
CA VAL A 153 -6.02 -5.27 -5.31
C VAL A 153 -6.15 -6.18 -6.53
N MET A 154 -6.96 -7.24 -6.45
CA MET A 154 -7.11 -8.19 -7.55
C MET A 154 -7.66 -7.53 -8.83
N PRO A 155 -8.71 -6.69 -8.80
CA PRO A 155 -9.15 -5.94 -9.98
C PRO A 155 -8.05 -5.07 -10.60
N ILE A 156 -7.29 -4.32 -9.79
CA ILE A 156 -6.19 -3.48 -10.29
C ILE A 156 -5.10 -4.32 -10.97
N LEU A 157 -4.74 -5.48 -10.41
CA LEU A 157 -3.74 -6.36 -11.01
C LEU A 157 -4.25 -6.98 -12.32
N LEU A 158 -5.52 -7.38 -12.38
CA LEU A 158 -6.12 -7.98 -13.58
C LEU A 158 -6.33 -6.97 -14.72
N GLU A 159 -6.73 -5.74 -14.40
CA GLU A 159 -6.85 -4.64 -15.39
C GLU A 159 -5.49 -4.03 -15.76
N GLY A 160 -4.46 -4.23 -14.92
CA GLY A 160 -3.25 -3.42 -14.94
C GLY A 160 -1.96 -4.09 -15.39
N MET A 161 -1.90 -5.42 -15.51
CA MET A 161 -0.70 -6.10 -16.00
C MET A 161 -0.64 -6.06 -17.54
N PRO A 162 0.51 -5.69 -18.16
CA PRO A 162 0.73 -5.89 -19.58
C PRO A 162 0.43 -7.35 -19.96
N LYS A 163 -0.27 -7.58 -21.08
CA LYS A 163 -0.68 -8.91 -21.58
C LYS A 163 0.48 -9.90 -21.81
N GLU A 164 1.73 -9.48 -21.65
CA GLU A 164 2.93 -10.32 -21.78
C GLU A 164 3.24 -11.11 -20.50
N ALA A 165 2.68 -10.76 -19.35
CA ALA A 165 2.79 -11.56 -18.12
C ALA A 165 1.63 -12.56 -17.94
N SER A 166 0.58 -12.46 -18.76
CA SER A 166 -0.53 -13.42 -18.78
C SER A 166 -0.18 -14.65 -19.61
N THR A 167 0.85 -15.39 -19.20
CA THR A 167 0.91 -16.81 -19.57
C THR A 167 0.23 -17.57 -18.43
N PRO A 168 -0.95 -18.18 -18.63
CA PRO A 168 -1.55 -18.99 -17.60
C PRO A 168 -0.60 -20.16 -17.33
N VAL A 169 -0.17 -20.30 -16.07
CA VAL A 169 0.44 -21.55 -15.60
C VAL A 169 -0.64 -22.62 -15.75
N VAL A 170 -0.52 -23.44 -16.78
CA VAL A 170 -1.29 -24.67 -16.94
C VAL A 170 -0.79 -25.61 -15.84
N LEU A 171 -1.60 -25.81 -14.81
CA LEU A 171 -1.39 -26.88 -13.85
C LEU A 171 -1.93 -28.16 -14.48
N HIS A 172 -1.03 -29.10 -14.76
CA HIS A 172 -1.37 -30.51 -14.97
C HIS A 172 -1.75 -31.18 -13.66
#